data_AF-A0A9E2VMU7-F1
#
_entry.id   AF-A0A9E2VMU7-F1
#
_cell.length_a   1.000
_cell.length_b   1.000
_cell.length_c   1.000
_cell.angle_alpha   90.00
_cell.angle_beta   90.00
_cell.angle_gamma   90.00
#
_symmetry.space_group_name_H-M   'P 1'
#
loop_
_entity.id
_entity.type
_entity.pdbx_description
1 polymer ?
#
loop_
_entity_poly.entity_id
_entity_poly.type
_entity_poly.pdbx_seq_one_letter_code
_entity_poly.pdbx_strand_id
1 'polypeptide(L)'
;YQPTNEMRATKFCQRLLGLTCGVVFLVGIPAVMADPSCCVKAAAKGKECAHKCCIEAHKQGKLCPKCQTEPTCCDKAIAAGKPCAHKCCIEARKAGKVCEKCNPTKKSGSIP
;
A
#
# COMPACT_ATOMS: atom_id res chain seq x y z
N TYR A 1 -18.73 29.20 -0.63
CA TYR A 1 -18.63 27.74 -0.54
C TYR A 1 -17.16 27.34 -0.44
N GLN A 2 -16.71 27.02 0.78
CA GLN A 2 -15.49 26.30 1.12
C GLN A 2 -15.72 25.75 2.54
N PRO A 3 -15.64 24.44 2.82
CA PRO A 3 -15.36 23.98 4.17
C PRO A 3 -13.96 23.38 4.23
N THR A 4 -13.08 24.10 4.92
CA THR A 4 -11.77 23.62 5.35
C THR A 4 -11.90 22.89 6.69
N ASN A 5 -11.32 21.70 6.76
CA ASN A 5 -10.72 21.09 7.94
C ASN A 5 -11.52 21.11 9.25
N GLU A 6 -12.36 20.09 9.44
CA GLU A 6 -12.74 19.61 10.77
C GLU A 6 -12.23 18.19 10.99
N MET A 7 -10.94 18.08 11.30
CA MET A 7 -10.42 16.96 12.08
C MET A 7 -10.04 17.47 13.46
N ARG A 8 -11.02 17.49 14.38
CA ARG A 8 -10.73 17.61 15.81
C ARG A 8 -11.76 16.83 16.63
N ALA A 9 -11.21 16.01 17.53
CA ALA A 9 -11.88 15.38 18.67
C ALA A 9 -12.62 14.05 18.45
N THR A 10 -11.88 13.04 17.95
CA THR A 10 -12.09 11.62 18.26
C THR A 10 -11.81 11.31 19.74
N LYS A 11 -12.63 11.82 20.67
CA LYS A 11 -12.62 11.44 22.10
C LYS A 11 -14.04 11.38 22.68
N PHE A 12 -14.91 10.61 22.06
CA PHE A 12 -16.18 10.22 22.68
C PHE A 12 -16.56 8.77 22.33
N CYS A 13 -15.56 7.88 22.33
CA CYS A 13 -15.84 6.50 22.68
C CYS A 13 -16.31 6.48 24.13
N GLN A 14 -17.48 5.89 24.38
CA GLN A 14 -17.56 4.66 25.18
C GLN A 14 -18.82 4.53 26.04
N ARG A 15 -19.71 5.51 26.15
CA ARG A 15 -20.85 5.35 27.07
C ARG A 15 -22.11 6.05 26.58
N LEU A 16 -23.02 5.24 26.02
CA LEU A 16 -24.43 5.09 26.45
C LEU A 16 -25.35 4.76 25.27
N LEU A 17 -26.09 3.66 25.46
CA LEU A 17 -27.41 3.36 24.90
C LEU A 17 -27.57 3.15 23.39
N GLY A 18 -28.16 2.01 23.04
CA GLY A 18 -29.10 1.97 21.91
C GLY A 18 -28.89 0.85 20.93
N LEU A 19 -29.31 -0.35 21.33
CA LEU A 19 -29.77 -1.43 20.48
C LEU A 19 -30.68 -0.91 19.34
N THR A 20 -30.20 -0.84 18.10
CA THR A 20 -31.03 -1.01 16.88
C THR A 20 -30.16 -1.26 15.64
N CYS A 21 -30.55 -2.30 14.90
CA CYS A 21 -30.31 -2.55 13.49
C CYS A 21 -28.91 -2.97 13.05
N GLY A 22 -28.83 -4.26 12.70
CA GLY A 22 -27.70 -4.86 12.02
C GLY A 22 -27.36 -4.11 10.74
N VAL A 23 -26.10 -3.71 10.66
CA VAL A 23 -25.40 -3.53 9.40
C VAL A 23 -24.37 -4.63 9.38
N VAL A 24 -24.63 -5.59 8.49
CA VAL A 24 -23.74 -6.66 8.07
C VAL A 24 -22.33 -6.08 7.95
N PHE A 25 -21.48 -6.35 8.94
CA PHE A 25 -20.05 -6.11 8.79
C PHE A 25 -19.57 -7.20 7.83
N LEU A 26 -19.62 -6.89 6.53
CA LEU A 26 -19.06 -7.70 5.47
C LEU A 26 -17.63 -8.06 5.87
N VAL A 27 -17.46 -9.30 6.30
CA VAL A 27 -16.17 -9.97 6.46
C VAL A 27 -15.53 -10.01 5.07
N GLY A 28 -14.84 -8.92 4.72
CA GLY A 28 -14.02 -8.82 3.53
C GLY A 28 -12.81 -9.73 3.70
N ILE A 29 -12.92 -10.92 3.12
CA ILE A 29 -11.83 -11.90 2.97
C ILE A 29 -10.62 -11.17 2.39
N PRO A 30 -9.43 -11.22 3.04
CA PRO A 30 -8.24 -10.68 2.42
C PRO A 30 -7.89 -11.59 1.25
N ALA A 31 -7.97 -11.05 0.04
CA ALA A 31 -7.32 -11.64 -1.12
C ALA A 31 -5.81 -11.59 -0.89
N VAL A 32 -5.30 -12.64 -0.24
CA VAL A 32 -3.93 -13.08 -0.41
C VAL A 32 -3.76 -13.57 -1.86
N MET A 33 -2.55 -13.44 -2.40
CA MET A 33 -1.89 -14.29 -3.40
C MET A 33 -1.30 -13.52 -4.62
N ALA A 34 0.01 -13.76 -4.85
CA ALA A 34 0.92 -13.22 -5.88
C ALA A 34 1.21 -11.72 -5.79
N ASP A 35 2.10 -11.40 -4.86
CA ASP A 35 2.05 -10.13 -4.18
C ASP A 35 3.16 -9.18 -4.68
N PRO A 36 2.85 -7.91 -4.96
CA PRO A 36 3.88 -6.89 -5.22
C PRO A 36 4.90 -6.87 -4.07
N SER A 37 6.08 -6.30 -4.30
CA SER A 37 7.09 -6.23 -3.24
C SER A 37 6.50 -5.67 -1.95
N CYS A 38 7.03 -6.06 -0.79
CA CYS A 38 6.58 -5.55 0.50
C CYS A 38 6.54 -4.00 0.54
N CYS A 39 7.47 -3.35 -0.16
CA CYS A 39 7.53 -1.90 -0.31
C CYS A 39 6.38 -1.35 -1.16
N VAL A 40 6.08 -1.96 -2.31
CA VAL A 40 4.99 -1.55 -3.19
C VAL A 40 3.62 -1.74 -2.50
N LYS A 41 3.42 -2.83 -1.77
CA LYS A 41 2.21 -3.02 -0.96
C LYS A 41 2.04 -1.98 0.13
N ALA A 42 3.12 -1.69 0.86
CA ALA A 42 3.09 -0.69 1.91
C ALA A 42 2.72 0.68 1.31
N ALA A 43 3.39 1.06 0.22
CA ALA A 43 3.14 2.32 -0.46
C ALA A 43 1.70 2.43 -1.00
N ALA A 44 1.12 1.33 -1.51
CA ALA A 44 -0.28 1.28 -1.93
C ALA A 44 -1.27 1.50 -0.76
N LYS A 45 -0.87 1.12 0.46
CA LYS A 45 -1.61 1.39 1.70
C LYS A 45 -1.26 2.77 2.32
N GLY A 46 -0.49 3.60 1.61
CA GLY A 46 -0.02 4.89 2.12
C GLY A 46 0.97 4.78 3.28
N LYS A 47 1.65 3.64 3.43
CA LYS A 47 2.63 3.37 4.49
C LYS A 47 4.01 3.15 3.87
N GLU A 48 5.06 3.43 4.63
CA GLU A 48 6.40 2.98 4.28
C GLU A 48 6.59 1.49 4.63
N CYS A 49 7.58 0.85 4.01
CA CYS A 49 7.92 -0.54 4.33
C CYS A 49 8.35 -0.65 5.79
N ALA A 50 7.82 -1.64 6.52
CA ALA A 50 8.13 -1.81 7.94
C ALA A 50 9.51 -2.44 8.22
N HIS A 51 10.17 -2.99 7.19
CA HIS A 51 11.47 -3.62 7.36
C HIS A 51 12.56 -2.57 7.53
N LYS A 52 13.27 -2.60 8.67
CA LYS A 52 14.38 -1.67 8.98
C LYS A 52 15.41 -1.60 7.86
N CYS A 53 15.78 -2.74 7.27
CA CYS A 53 16.72 -2.82 6.15
C CYS A 53 16.24 -2.09 4.88
N CYS A 54 14.93 -2.04 4.62
CA CYS A 54 14.36 -1.30 3.50
C CYS A 54 14.33 0.19 3.79
N ILE A 55 13.91 0.57 5.00
CA ILE A 55 13.88 1.98 5.44
C ILE A 55 15.28 2.60 5.33
N GLU A 56 16.31 1.92 5.85
CA GLU A 56 17.69 2.39 5.83
C GLU A 56 18.26 2.47 4.41
N ALA A 57 17.90 1.52 3.53
CA ALA A 57 18.29 1.57 2.12
C ALA A 57 17.62 2.75 1.40
N HIS A 58 16.33 2.98 1.63
CA HIS A 58 15.56 4.05 0.96
C HIS A 58 16.00 5.45 1.43
N LYS A 59 16.44 5.60 2.69
CA LYS A 59 17.11 6.83 3.16
C LYS A 59 18.35 7.18 2.35
N GLN A 60 19.00 6.18 1.75
CA GLN A 60 20.16 6.34 0.88
C GLN A 60 19.78 6.33 -0.62
N GLY A 61 18.49 6.32 -0.96
CA GLY A 61 18.04 6.19 -2.35
C GLY A 61 18.29 4.81 -2.96
N LYS A 62 18.55 3.79 -2.14
CA LYS A 62 18.96 2.44 -2.56
C LYS A 62 17.83 1.44 -2.33
N LEU A 63 17.85 0.39 -3.14
CA LEU A 63 16.99 -0.77 -2.98
C LEU A 63 17.59 -1.71 -1.93
N CYS A 64 16.73 -2.43 -1.20
CA CYS A 64 17.20 -3.48 -0.30
C CYS A 64 17.47 -4.77 -1.08
N PRO A 65 18.73 -5.23 -1.22
CA PRO A 65 19.04 -6.41 -2.03
C PRO A 65 18.44 -7.70 -1.47
N LYS A 66 18.07 -7.71 -0.17
CA LYS A 66 17.44 -8.86 0.49
C LYS A 66 15.93 -8.95 0.26
N CYS A 67 15.27 -7.82 0.03
CA CYS A 67 13.81 -7.75 -0.06
C CYS A 67 13.30 -7.41 -1.46
N GLN A 68 14.18 -6.88 -2.32
CA GLN A 68 13.88 -6.44 -3.68
C GLN A 68 14.89 -7.09 -4.64
N THR A 69 14.90 -8.41 -4.66
CA THR A 69 15.80 -9.21 -5.52
C THR A 69 15.56 -8.96 -7.00
N GLU A 70 14.29 -8.78 -7.39
CA GLU A 70 13.86 -8.40 -8.73
C GLU A 70 13.07 -7.07 -8.67
N PRO A 71 13.75 -5.91 -8.58
CA PRO A 71 13.09 -4.64 -8.34
C PRO A 71 12.32 -4.16 -9.58
N THR A 72 11.04 -3.86 -9.39
CA THR A 72 10.20 -3.27 -10.43
C THR A 72 10.47 -1.78 -10.59
N CYS A 73 9.90 -1.16 -11.64
CA CYS A 73 9.91 0.31 -11.74
C CYS A 73 9.19 1.00 -10.57
N CYS A 74 8.24 0.32 -9.91
CA CYS A 74 7.57 0.82 -8.72
C CYS A 74 8.49 0.81 -7.50
N ASP A 75 9.28 -0.26 -7.32
CA ASP A 75 10.30 -0.35 -6.27
C ASP A 75 11.33 0.76 -6.35
N LYS A 76 11.87 0.98 -7.56
CA LYS A 76 12.85 2.04 -7.82
C LYS A 76 12.32 3.42 -7.50
N ALA A 77 11.05 3.68 -7.84
CA ALA A 77 10.42 4.96 -7.54
C ALA A 77 10.26 5.16 -6.02
N ILE A 78 9.79 4.13 -5.29
CA ILE A 78 9.65 4.20 -3.84
C ILE A 78 11.00 4.40 -3.16
N ALA A 79 12.06 3.70 -3.60
CA ALA A 79 13.41 3.92 -3.09
C ALA A 79 13.92 5.35 -3.35
N ALA A 80 13.51 5.96 -4.47
CA ALA A 80 13.80 7.37 -4.77
C ALA A 80 12.88 8.37 -4.04
N GLY A 81 11.97 7.90 -3.18
CA GLY A 81 11.01 8.75 -2.46
C GLY A 81 9.97 9.42 -3.36
N LYS A 82 9.70 8.85 -4.55
CA LYS A 82 8.79 9.40 -5.55
C LYS A 82 7.80 8.34 -6.01
N PRO A 83 6.59 8.73 -6.45
CA PRO A 83 5.71 7.77 -7.10
C PRO A 83 6.24 7.38 -8.49
N CYS A 84 5.92 6.17 -8.94
CA CYS A 84 6.29 5.74 -10.29
C CYS A 84 5.58 6.61 -11.35
N ALA A 85 6.36 7.16 -12.29
CA ALA A 85 5.90 8.12 -13.29
C ALA A 85 5.34 7.48 -14.56
N HIS A 86 5.38 6.15 -14.70
CA HIS A 86 4.81 5.49 -15.86
C HIS A 86 3.29 5.71 -15.93
N LYS A 87 2.78 5.86 -17.16
CA LYS A 87 1.34 6.07 -17.41
C LYS A 87 0.47 4.99 -16.76
N CYS A 88 0.85 3.72 -16.92
CA CYS A 88 0.17 2.58 -16.29
C CYS A 88 0.16 2.63 -14.75
N CYS A 89 1.19 3.22 -14.12
CA CYS A 89 1.28 3.36 -12.67
C CYS A 89 0.47 4.56 -12.17
N ILE A 90 0.44 5.65 -12.94
CA ILE A 90 -0.39 6.81 -12.63
C ILE A 90 -1.86 6.41 -12.64
N GLU A 91 -2.30 5.67 -13.66
CA GLU A 91 -3.67 5.17 -13.78
C GLU A 91 -4.04 4.21 -12.65
N ALA A 92 -3.18 3.23 -12.36
CA ALA A 92 -3.41 2.28 -11.26
C ALA A 92 -3.54 3.01 -9.91
N ARG A 93 -2.67 3.97 -9.63
CA ARG A 93 -2.74 4.78 -8.40
C ARG A 93 -4.01 5.63 -8.34
N LYS A 94 -4.45 6.22 -9.46
CA LYS A 94 -5.74 6.94 -9.52
C LYS A 94 -6.91 6.00 -9.20
N ALA A 95 -6.81 4.73 -9.60
CA ALA A 95 -7.77 3.68 -9.26
C ALA A 95 -7.58 3.08 -7.86
N GLY A 96 -6.63 3.59 -7.06
CA GLY A 96 -6.32 3.06 -5.72
C GLY A 96 -5.72 1.66 -5.73
N LYS A 97 -5.09 1.24 -6.83
CA LYS A 97 -4.53 -0.10 -7.03
C LYS A 97 -3.02 -0.06 -7.31
N VAL A 98 -2.37 -1.19 -7.10
CA VAL A 98 -1.00 -1.41 -7.60
C VAL A 98 -1.04 -1.62 -9.10
N CYS A 99 -0.03 -1.14 -9.81
CA CYS A 99 0.07 -1.37 -11.25
C CYS A 99 0.38 -2.83 -11.57
N GLU A 100 -0.61 -3.56 -12.07
CA GLU A 100 -0.50 -4.98 -12.46
C GLU A 100 0.46 -5.20 -13.65
N LYS A 101 0.60 -4.20 -14.54
CA LYS A 101 1.56 -4.28 -15.65
C LYS A 101 3.00 -4.29 -15.17
N CYS A 102 3.28 -3.58 -14.08
CA CYS A 102 4.62 -3.46 -13.51
C CYS A 102 4.86 -4.46 -12.37
N ASN A 103 3.78 -4.92 -11.74
CA ASN A 103 3.80 -5.88 -10.65
C ASN A 103 2.82 -7.02 -11.01
N PRO A 104 3.16 -7.85 -12.01
CA PRO A 104 2.29 -8.92 -12.44
C PRO A 104 2.13 -9.93 -11.31
N THR A 105 0.88 -10.28 -11.02
CA THR A 105 0.54 -11.41 -10.15
C THR A 105 0.90 -12.69 -10.93
N LYS A 106 2.10 -13.24 -10.75
CA LYS A 106 2.45 -14.54 -11.35
C LYS A 106 1.45 -15.58 -10.80
N LYS A 107 0.56 -16.11 -11.63
CA LYS A 107 -0.17 -17.34 -11.31
C LYS A 107 0.89 -18.45 -11.23
N SER A 108 1.03 -19.05 -10.06
CA SER A 108 1.73 -20.29 -9.73
C SER A 108 2.74 -20.83 -10.76
N GLY A 109 4.04 -20.73 -10.45
CA GLY A 109 5.09 -21.42 -11.21
C GLY A 109 6.49 -21.11 -10.71
N SER A 110 6.95 -21.91 -9.74
CA SER A 110 8.36 -22.15 -9.33
C SER A 110 9.20 -20.99 -8.75
N ILE A 111 9.32 -21.04 -7.42
CA ILE A 111 10.52 -20.84 -6.57
C ILE A 111 11.64 -21.79 -7.08
N PRO A 112 12.95 -21.44 -7.10
CA PRO A 112 13.78 -21.00 -5.96
C PRO A 112 13.95 -19.50 -5.77
#